data_AF-A0A7L5DM20-F1
#
_entry.id   AF-A0A7L5DM20-F1
#
_cell.length_a   1.000
_cell.length_b   1.000
_cell.length_c   1.000
_cell.angle_alpha   90.00
_cell.angle_beta   90.00
_cell.angle_gamma   90.00
#
_symmetry.space_group_name_H-M   'P 1'
#
loop_
_entity.id
_entity.type
_entity.pdbx_description
1 polymer ?
#
loop_
_entity_poly.entity_id
_entity_poly.type
_entity_poly.pdbx_seq_one_letter_code
_entity_poly.pdbx_strand_id
1 'polypeptide(L)'
;MKNQLILLVGLLLLGSLTGCNPLPAVSTGPADTRVAGTWRLLERRFLKDSVYSVRIDTITQTRDTSFLTVRRYPTTPAQTITFNSDGTLTASGSEMSYYFPMQAFRVDATYPDSLFLNFYITSNRATTFSRQPLRFRSDTMLLVPSSEAYSRFIRVR
;
A
#
# COMPACT_ATOMS: atom_id res chain seq x y z
N MET A 1 -32.34 54.22 9.09
CA MET A 1 -32.40 52.79 8.70
C MET A 1 -31.42 52.50 7.55
N LYS A 2 -30.10 52.61 7.79
CA LYS A 2 -29.06 52.29 6.77
C LYS A 2 -27.89 51.45 7.32
N ASN A 3 -27.80 51.29 8.65
CA ASN A 3 -26.72 50.57 9.32
C ASN A 3 -27.08 49.14 9.79
N GLN A 4 -28.32 48.69 9.56
CA GLN A 4 -28.73 47.34 9.96
C GLN A 4 -28.46 46.28 8.88
N LEU A 5 -28.17 46.69 7.65
CA LEU A 5 -27.85 45.76 6.55
C LEU A 5 -26.39 45.27 6.60
N ILE A 6 -25.49 46.00 7.27
CA ILE A 6 -24.05 45.67 7.31
C ILE A 6 -23.77 44.54 8.30
N LEU A 7 -24.54 44.45 9.40
CA LEU A 7 -24.35 43.39 10.40
C LEU A 7 -24.76 42.00 9.89
N LEU A 8 -25.73 41.91 8.97
CA LEU A 8 -26.16 40.62 8.40
C LEU A 8 -25.18 40.07 7.36
N VAL A 9 -24.44 40.92 6.66
CA VAL A 9 -23.39 40.48 5.71
C VAL A 9 -22.13 40.02 6.45
N GLY A 10 -21.83 40.61 7.62
CA GLY A 10 -20.69 40.20 8.46
C GLY A 10 -20.83 38.83 9.11
N LEU A 11 -22.05 38.42 9.52
CA LEU A 11 -22.27 37.11 10.14
C LEU A 11 -22.35 35.93 9.15
N LEU A 12 -22.54 36.20 7.85
CA LEU A 12 -22.57 35.15 6.81
C LEU A 12 -21.17 34.68 6.38
N LEU A 13 -20.10 35.41 6.73
CA LEU A 13 -18.72 35.09 6.36
C LEU A 13 -17.96 34.23 7.38
N LEU A 14 -18.57 33.91 8.54
CA LEU A 14 -17.98 33.07 9.58
C LEU A 14 -18.55 31.63 9.62
N GLY A 15 -19.47 31.29 8.72
CA GLY A 15 -20.20 30.02 8.73
C GLY A 15 -19.62 28.89 7.84
N SER A 16 -18.56 29.13 7.07
CA SER A 16 -18.03 28.16 6.09
C SER A 16 -16.72 27.48 6.53
N LEU A 17 -16.56 27.22 7.83
CA LEU A 17 -15.54 26.28 8.34
C LEU A 17 -16.16 24.93 8.73
N THR A 18 -17.24 24.53 8.05
CA THR A 18 -17.83 23.20 8.18
C THR A 18 -17.35 22.31 7.05
N GLY A 19 -16.60 21.27 7.44
CA GLY A 19 -16.18 20.21 6.55
C GLY A 19 -14.66 20.16 6.43
N CYS A 20 -14.02 19.53 7.41
CA CYS A 20 -12.87 18.71 7.06
C CYS A 20 -13.43 17.64 6.10
N ASN A 21 -13.47 17.96 4.81
CA ASN A 21 -13.87 17.00 3.80
C ASN A 21 -12.95 15.80 4.02
N PRO A 22 -13.48 14.56 4.08
CA PRO A 22 -12.61 13.42 3.87
C PRO A 22 -11.82 13.72 2.61
N LEU A 23 -10.50 13.53 2.66
CA LEU A 23 -9.62 13.72 1.51
C LEU A 23 -10.34 13.17 0.29
N PRO A 24 -10.43 13.93 -0.83
CA PRO A 24 -11.09 13.45 -2.02
C PRO A 24 -10.57 12.03 -2.28
N ALA A 25 -11.50 11.08 -2.44
CA ALA A 25 -11.17 9.69 -2.70
C ALA A 25 -10.04 9.69 -3.74
N VAL A 26 -8.86 9.21 -3.33
CA VAL A 26 -7.67 9.23 -4.16
C VAL A 26 -8.05 8.53 -5.45
N SER A 27 -8.26 9.30 -6.53
CA SER A 27 -8.77 8.82 -7.83
C SER A 27 -7.85 7.72 -8.35
N THR A 28 -8.14 6.48 -8.00
CA THR A 28 -7.30 5.32 -8.28
C THR A 28 -7.17 5.20 -9.79
N GLY A 29 -5.98 5.49 -10.31
CA GLY A 29 -5.69 5.23 -11.72
C GLY A 29 -6.07 3.78 -12.01
N PRO A 30 -6.56 3.46 -13.23
CA PRO A 30 -7.14 2.16 -13.52
C PRO A 30 -6.18 1.06 -13.05
N ALA A 31 -6.65 0.23 -12.12
CA ALA A 31 -5.88 -0.92 -11.68
C ALA A 31 -5.48 -1.73 -12.91
N ASP A 32 -4.18 -1.81 -13.17
CA ASP A 32 -3.65 -2.55 -14.31
C ASP A 32 -4.13 -4.00 -14.22
N THR A 33 -4.74 -4.51 -15.29
CA THR A 33 -5.32 -5.87 -15.32
C THR A 33 -4.26 -6.95 -15.08
N ARG A 34 -2.98 -6.64 -15.33
CA ARG A 34 -1.85 -7.53 -15.02
C ARG A 34 -1.63 -7.66 -13.51
N VAL A 35 -2.00 -6.65 -12.73
CA VAL A 35 -1.87 -6.60 -11.26
C VAL A 35 -3.14 -7.07 -10.56
N ALA A 36 -4.30 -6.68 -11.08
CA ALA A 36 -5.58 -6.94 -10.42
C ALA A 36 -5.80 -8.44 -10.16
N GLY A 37 -6.38 -8.75 -9.00
CA GLY A 37 -6.71 -10.10 -8.57
C GLY A 37 -5.95 -10.54 -7.31
N THR A 38 -6.16 -11.80 -6.94
CA THR A 38 -5.57 -12.42 -5.75
C THR A 38 -4.29 -13.16 -6.10
N TRP A 39 -3.27 -12.94 -5.30
CA TRP A 39 -1.94 -13.51 -5.45
C TRP A 39 -1.53 -14.21 -4.17
N ARG A 40 -0.99 -15.41 -4.27
CA ARG A 40 -0.47 -16.18 -3.15
C ARG A 40 1.04 -16.02 -3.07
N LEU A 41 1.55 -15.73 -1.88
CA LEU A 41 2.97 -15.66 -1.61
C LEU A 41 3.61 -17.03 -1.82
N LEU A 42 4.63 -17.09 -2.66
CA LEU A 42 5.37 -18.30 -2.98
C LEU A 42 6.72 -18.30 -2.27
N GLU A 43 7.42 -17.16 -2.31
CA GLU A 43 8.78 -17.04 -1.82
C GLU A 43 9.10 -15.59 -1.45
N ARG A 44 9.94 -15.41 -0.44
CA ARG A 44 10.53 -14.10 -0.12
C ARG A 44 12.03 -14.24 0.03
N ARG A 45 12.75 -13.24 -0.44
CA ARG A 45 14.12 -12.97 -0.03
C ARG A 45 14.10 -11.73 0.86
N PHE A 46 14.59 -11.86 2.09
CA PHE A 46 14.62 -10.78 3.06
C PHE A 46 15.83 -10.93 3.98
N LEU A 47 16.22 -9.85 4.66
CA LEU A 47 17.25 -9.91 5.68
C LEU A 47 16.62 -10.58 6.91
N LYS A 48 17.26 -11.62 7.45
CA LYS A 48 16.68 -12.47 8.52
C LYS A 48 16.13 -11.67 9.71
N ASP A 49 16.76 -10.55 10.06
CA ASP A 49 16.35 -9.68 11.18
C ASP A 49 15.48 -8.48 10.76
N SER A 50 15.16 -8.35 9.47
CA SER A 50 14.21 -7.35 8.95
C SER A 50 12.77 -7.87 8.92
N VAL A 51 12.45 -8.94 9.67
CA VAL A 51 11.06 -9.33 9.89
C VAL A 51 10.44 -8.25 10.77
N TYR A 52 9.73 -7.33 10.13
CA TYR A 52 8.95 -6.32 10.83
C TYR A 52 7.87 -7.01 11.67
N SER A 53 8.09 -7.09 12.98
CA SER A 53 7.01 -7.35 13.92
C SER A 53 6.25 -6.04 14.11
N VAL A 54 5.03 -5.97 13.57
CA VAL A 54 4.13 -4.85 13.85
C VAL A 54 3.61 -5.04 15.27
N ARG A 55 4.18 -4.33 16.24
CA ARG A 55 3.46 -4.00 17.48
C ARG A 55 2.63 -2.76 17.19
N ILE A 56 1.44 -2.68 17.78
CA ILE A 56 0.39 -1.71 17.43
C ILE A 56 0.89 -0.25 17.41
N ASP A 57 2.00 0.08 18.09
CA ASP A 57 2.57 1.43 18.13
C ASP A 57 4.07 1.53 17.77
N THR A 58 4.73 0.47 17.28
CA THR A 58 6.17 0.55 16.92
C THR A 58 6.58 -0.53 15.91
N ILE A 59 7.32 -0.11 14.89
CA ILE A 59 8.07 -1.00 14.00
C ILE A 59 9.48 -1.15 14.59
N THR A 60 9.76 -2.29 15.24
CA THR A 60 11.11 -2.57 15.77
C THR A 60 11.93 -3.31 14.72
N GLN A 61 13.10 -2.78 14.38
CA GLN A 61 14.08 -3.43 13.52
C GLN A 61 15.29 -3.83 14.38
N THR A 62 15.45 -5.12 14.66
CA THR A 62 16.63 -5.63 15.39
C THR A 62 17.79 -5.68 14.42
N ARG A 63 18.91 -5.02 14.74
CA ARG A 63 20.09 -4.94 13.88
C ARG A 63 21.22 -5.73 14.51
N ASP A 64 21.41 -7.00 14.14
CA ASP A 64 22.76 -7.59 14.05
C ASP A 64 22.80 -8.96 13.32
N THR A 65 23.76 -9.09 12.39
CA THR A 65 24.07 -10.25 11.49
C THR A 65 23.17 -10.49 10.27
N SER A 66 23.30 -9.61 9.27
CA SER A 66 22.62 -9.64 7.97
C SER A 66 22.95 -10.87 7.11
N PHE A 67 22.20 -11.96 7.26
CA PHE A 67 22.14 -13.02 6.26
C PHE A 67 20.87 -12.88 5.41
N LEU A 68 21.04 -12.71 4.10
CA LEU A 68 19.93 -12.77 3.16
C LEU A 68 19.34 -14.18 3.18
N THR A 69 18.09 -14.28 3.59
CA THR A 69 17.36 -15.54 3.70
C THR A 69 16.33 -15.63 2.59
N VAL A 70 16.28 -16.77 1.92
CA VAL A 70 15.17 -17.12 1.03
C VAL A 70 14.25 -18.07 1.76
N ARG A 71 12.98 -17.70 1.91
CA ARG A 71 11.93 -18.53 2.50
C ARG A 71 10.88 -18.84 1.46
N ARG A 72 10.53 -20.11 1.33
CA ARG A 72 9.39 -20.58 0.51
C ARG A 72 8.21 -20.86 1.41
N TYR A 73 7.02 -20.56 0.90
CA TYR A 73 5.78 -20.64 1.66
C TYR A 73 4.92 -21.81 1.14
N PRO A 74 4.36 -22.63 2.05
CA PRO A 74 3.44 -23.68 1.65
C PRO A 74 2.15 -23.07 1.06
N THR A 75 1.36 -23.90 0.38
CA THR A 75 0.03 -23.50 -0.11
C THR A 75 -0.96 -23.26 1.02
N THR A 76 -0.77 -23.95 2.14
CA THR A 76 -1.70 -23.97 3.28
C THR A 76 -0.93 -23.75 4.60
N PRO A 77 -1.36 -22.83 5.48
CA PRO A 77 -2.40 -21.83 5.25
C PRO A 77 -1.96 -20.81 4.17
N ALA A 78 -2.90 -20.41 3.31
CA ALA A 78 -2.61 -19.50 2.22
C ALA A 78 -2.19 -18.12 2.75
N GLN A 79 -1.14 -17.56 2.16
CA GLN A 79 -0.67 -16.20 2.40
C GLN A 79 -0.99 -15.40 1.14
N THR A 80 -1.95 -14.48 1.19
CA THR A 80 -2.46 -13.83 -0.02
C THR A 80 -2.43 -12.32 0.06
N ILE A 81 -2.31 -11.69 -1.11
CA ILE A 81 -2.51 -10.27 -1.33
C ILE A 81 -3.47 -10.10 -2.49
N THR A 82 -4.48 -9.25 -2.34
CA THR A 82 -5.48 -8.98 -3.36
C THR A 82 -5.40 -7.51 -3.74
N PHE A 83 -5.17 -7.28 -5.02
CA PHE A 83 -5.19 -5.97 -5.64
C PHE A 83 -6.56 -5.79 -6.29
N ASN A 84 -7.43 -5.02 -5.64
CA ASN A 84 -8.77 -4.78 -6.15
C ASN A 84 -8.72 -3.79 -7.33
N SER A 85 -9.71 -3.90 -8.22
CA SER A 85 -9.79 -3.03 -9.40
C SER A 85 -10.03 -1.56 -9.07
N ASP A 86 -10.54 -1.29 -7.87
CA ASP A 86 -10.75 0.04 -7.33
C ASP A 86 -9.49 0.68 -6.73
N GLY A 87 -8.34 -0.01 -6.78
CA GLY A 87 -7.05 0.44 -6.25
C GLY A 87 -6.88 0.24 -4.74
N THR A 88 -7.79 -0.49 -4.09
CA THR A 88 -7.61 -0.93 -2.70
C THR A 88 -6.82 -2.23 -2.62
N LEU A 89 -6.20 -2.48 -1.46
CA LEU A 89 -5.40 -3.67 -1.23
C LEU A 89 -5.85 -4.37 0.05
N THR A 90 -5.94 -5.70 -0.01
CA THR A 90 -6.11 -6.53 1.17
C THR A 90 -5.04 -7.60 1.23
N ALA A 91 -4.62 -7.96 2.43
CA ALA A 91 -3.61 -8.98 2.66
C ALA A 91 -4.07 -9.93 3.77
N SER A 92 -3.81 -11.21 3.62
CA SER A 92 -4.26 -12.26 4.53
C SER A 92 -3.14 -13.26 4.81
N GLY A 93 -3.05 -13.70 6.06
CA GLY A 93 -2.06 -14.65 6.55
C GLY A 93 -0.94 -14.00 7.38
N SER A 94 -0.36 -14.79 8.28
CA SER A 94 0.63 -14.32 9.27
C SER A 94 1.93 -13.79 8.65
N GLU A 95 2.28 -14.23 7.44
CA GLU A 95 3.52 -13.85 6.73
C GLU A 95 3.34 -12.60 5.88
N MET A 96 2.12 -12.03 5.86
CA MET A 96 1.73 -10.88 5.06
C MET A 96 1.70 -9.56 5.86
N SER A 97 2.16 -9.56 7.12
CA SER A 97 2.12 -8.41 8.03
C SER A 97 2.71 -7.13 7.47
N TYR A 98 3.74 -7.23 6.63
CA TYR A 98 4.36 -6.10 5.95
C TYR A 98 3.37 -5.31 5.07
N TYR A 99 2.36 -5.97 4.51
CA TYR A 99 1.36 -5.38 3.63
C TYR A 99 0.12 -4.86 4.37
N PHE A 100 -0.08 -5.22 5.64
CA PHE A 100 -1.24 -4.78 6.43
C PHE A 100 -1.42 -3.26 6.54
N PRO A 101 -0.36 -2.43 6.66
CA PRO A 101 -0.55 -0.98 6.69
C PRO A 101 -0.83 -0.37 5.31
N MET A 102 -0.73 -1.15 4.22
CA MET A 102 -0.92 -0.68 2.85
C MET A 102 -2.39 -0.83 2.46
N GLN A 103 -3.12 0.28 2.43
CA GLN A 103 -4.58 0.25 2.21
C GLN A 103 -4.97 0.46 0.74
N ALA A 104 -4.12 1.16 0.00
CA ALA A 104 -4.34 1.48 -1.39
C ALA A 104 -3.04 1.36 -2.20
N PHE A 105 -3.19 1.14 -3.49
CA PHE A 105 -2.08 1.09 -4.42
C PHE A 105 -2.38 1.88 -5.69
N ARG A 106 -1.32 2.27 -6.40
CA ARG A 106 -1.39 2.70 -7.79
C ARG A 106 -0.31 2.05 -8.61
N VAL A 107 -0.63 1.74 -9.86
CA VAL A 107 0.35 1.31 -10.84
C VAL A 107 0.85 2.54 -11.57
N ASP A 108 2.17 2.69 -11.61
CA ASP A 108 2.86 3.72 -12.34
C ASP A 108 3.60 3.07 -13.51
N ALA A 109 3.15 3.41 -14.72
CA ALA A 109 3.67 2.94 -16.00
C ALA A 109 4.42 4.05 -16.76
N THR A 110 4.86 5.11 -16.06
CA THR A 110 5.60 6.23 -16.68
C THR A 110 6.93 5.83 -17.31
N TYR A 111 7.43 4.62 -17.03
CA TYR A 111 8.62 4.06 -17.66
C TYR A 111 8.23 2.99 -18.68
N PRO A 112 8.67 3.09 -19.95
CA PRO A 112 8.19 2.24 -21.04
C PRO A 112 8.36 0.74 -20.78
N ASP A 113 9.40 0.35 -20.02
CA ASP A 113 9.73 -1.05 -19.74
C ASP A 113 9.69 -1.39 -18.24
N SER A 114 9.12 -0.53 -17.39
CA SER A 114 9.11 -0.75 -15.94
C SER A 114 7.80 -0.32 -15.31
N LEU A 115 7.18 -1.27 -14.60
CA LEU A 115 6.02 -1.01 -13.77
C LEU A 115 6.46 -0.78 -12.34
N PHE A 116 5.82 0.18 -11.68
CA PHE A 116 6.00 0.43 -10.26
C PHE A 116 4.66 0.38 -9.55
N LEU A 117 4.65 -0.20 -8.35
CA LEU A 117 3.54 -0.10 -7.42
C LEU A 117 3.84 0.95 -6.38
N ASN A 118 2.97 1.94 -6.28
CA ASN A 118 2.98 2.92 -5.21
C ASN A 118 1.98 2.45 -4.15
N PHE A 119 2.48 1.92 -3.03
CA PHE A 119 1.67 1.55 -1.88
C PHE A 119 1.46 2.76 -0.99
N TYR A 120 0.21 3.08 -0.66
CA TYR A 120 -0.14 4.19 0.21
C TYR A 120 -0.40 3.70 1.62
N ILE A 121 0.25 4.34 2.58
CA ILE A 121 0.12 4.06 4.01
C ILE A 121 -0.40 5.33 4.68
N THR A 122 -1.54 5.21 5.34
CA THR A 122 -2.17 6.31 6.07
C THR A 122 -2.12 6.03 7.56
N SER A 123 -1.47 6.91 8.31
CA SER A 123 -1.38 6.86 9.77
C SER A 123 -1.42 8.27 10.34
N ASN A 124 -2.13 8.50 11.44
CA ASN A 124 -2.18 9.81 12.11
C ASN A 124 -2.54 10.98 11.17
N ARG A 125 -3.50 10.76 10.25
CA ARG A 125 -3.94 11.72 9.23
C ARG A 125 -2.87 12.15 8.21
N ALA A 126 -1.70 11.51 8.21
CA ALA A 126 -0.68 11.67 7.20
C ALA A 126 -0.68 10.46 6.26
N THR A 127 -0.51 10.70 4.95
CA THR A 127 -0.35 9.67 3.94
C THR A 127 1.06 9.72 3.38
N THR A 128 1.76 8.60 3.46
CA THR A 128 3.05 8.38 2.78
C THR A 128 2.89 7.32 1.71
N PHE A 129 3.87 7.18 0.83
CA PHE A 129 3.90 6.10 -0.15
C PHE A 129 5.24 5.38 -0.20
N SER A 130 5.19 4.09 -0.51
CA SER A 130 6.34 3.25 -0.82
C SER A 130 6.25 2.81 -2.28
N ARG A 131 7.20 3.26 -3.10
CA ARG A 131 7.30 2.85 -4.51
C ARG A 131 8.14 1.58 -4.62
N GLN A 132 7.59 0.55 -5.25
CA GLN A 132 8.26 -0.72 -5.45
C GLN A 132 8.23 -1.12 -6.92
N PRO A 133 9.40 -1.43 -7.53
CA PRO A 133 9.44 -2.08 -8.83
C PRO A 133 8.62 -3.36 -8.85
N LEU A 134 7.93 -3.55 -9.97
CA LEU A 134 7.06 -4.68 -10.25
C LEU A 134 7.54 -5.39 -11.51
N ARG A 135 7.64 -6.72 -11.44
CA ARG A 135 7.95 -7.56 -12.61
C ARG A 135 6.94 -8.69 -12.73
N PHE A 136 6.56 -9.00 -13.97
CA PHE A 136 5.66 -10.10 -14.29
C PHE A 136 6.35 -11.17 -15.11
N ARG A 137 5.98 -12.42 -14.86
CA ARG A 137 6.26 -13.56 -15.74
C ARG A 137 5.07 -14.51 -15.69
N SER A 138 4.19 -14.43 -16.68
CA SER A 138 2.96 -15.22 -16.76
C SER A 138 2.13 -15.08 -15.46
N ASP A 139 1.84 -16.18 -14.77
CA ASP A 139 1.10 -16.19 -13.50
C ASP A 139 1.96 -15.81 -12.28
N THR A 140 3.18 -15.31 -12.46
CA THR A 140 4.09 -14.90 -11.38
C THR A 140 4.26 -13.39 -11.33
N MET A 141 4.15 -12.83 -10.13
CA MET A 141 4.42 -11.43 -9.83
C MET A 141 5.60 -11.32 -8.86
N LEU A 142 6.51 -10.39 -9.11
CA LEU A 142 7.65 -10.10 -8.26
C LEU A 142 7.61 -8.63 -7.80
N LEU A 143 7.54 -8.42 -6.49
CA LEU A 143 7.72 -7.13 -5.84
C LEU A 143 9.15 -7.01 -5.32
N VAL A 144 9.83 -5.91 -5.65
CA VAL A 144 11.26 -5.72 -5.34
C VAL A 144 11.43 -4.46 -4.49
N PRO A 145 11.22 -4.53 -3.16
CA PRO A 145 11.35 -3.35 -2.28
C PRO A 145 12.79 -2.80 -2.19
N SER A 146 13.81 -3.61 -2.49
CA SER A 146 15.21 -3.19 -2.53
C SER A 146 16.04 -4.07 -3.48
N SER A 147 17.29 -3.71 -3.74
CA SER A 147 18.22 -4.50 -4.58
C SER A 147 18.45 -5.93 -4.07
N GLU A 148 18.25 -6.17 -2.77
CA GLU A 148 18.58 -7.45 -2.12
C GLU A 148 17.35 -8.24 -1.65
N ALA A 149 16.17 -7.61 -1.63
CA ALA A 149 14.95 -8.21 -1.11
C ALA A 149 13.85 -8.28 -2.19
N TYR A 150 13.07 -9.36 -2.15
CA TYR A 150 11.89 -9.52 -3.02
C TYR A 150 10.79 -10.34 -2.35
N SER A 151 9.58 -10.15 -2.85
CA SER A 151 8.44 -11.03 -2.61
C SER A 151 7.92 -11.55 -3.94
N ARG A 152 7.90 -12.87 -4.10
CA ARG A 152 7.43 -13.57 -5.29
C ARG A 152 6.07 -14.19 -5.00
N PHE A 153 5.12 -13.90 -5.87
CA PHE A 153 3.74 -14.35 -5.77
C PHE A 153 3.32 -15.12 -7.02
N ILE A 154 2.35 -16.00 -6.85
CA ILE A 154 1.69 -16.71 -7.93
C ILE A 154 0.20 -16.36 -7.92
N ARG A 155 -0.39 -16.17 -9.11
CA ARG A 155 -1.80 -15.84 -9.27
C ARG A 155 -2.66 -16.99 -8.73
N VAL A 156 -3.67 -16.65 -7.92
CA VAL A 156 -4.70 -17.60 -7.49
C VAL A 156 -5.73 -17.68 -8.60
N ARG A 157 -6.09 -18.90 -9.01
CA ARG A 157 -7.12 -19.18 -10.01
C ARG A 157 -8.45 -19.44 -9.32
#